data_AF-A0A0C2ZGN8-F1
#
_entry.id   AF-A0A0C2ZGN8-F1
#
_cell.length_a   1.000
_cell.length_b   1.000
_cell.length_c   1.000
_cell.angle_alpha   90.00
_cell.angle_beta   90.00
_cell.angle_gamma   90.00
#
_symmetry.space_group_name_H-M   'P 1'
#
loop_
_entity.id
_entity.type
_entity.pdbx_description
1 polymer ?
#
loop_
_entity_poly.entity_id
_entity_poly.type
_entity_poly.pdbx_seq_one_letter_code
_entity_poly.pdbx_strand_id
1 'polypeptide(L)'
;MPHYNGPTNPCAYSLDGAVGDTYTHPENHTCDFYRPCQYPDSHGGHCKESFSCTTASAHFRDMHGIVDLTRSGHVTCQWTGCGRTVSRHNFIRHMRERHLFHQRWVVTLRK
;
A
#
# COMPACT_ATOMS: atom_id res chain seq x y z
N MET A 1 -34.90 27.49 17.46
CA MET A 1 -33.67 26.78 17.10
C MET A 1 -34.07 25.40 16.57
N PRO A 2 -34.14 25.16 15.25
CA PRO A 2 -34.56 23.87 14.75
C PRO A 2 -33.39 22.88 14.77
N HIS A 3 -33.59 21.77 15.49
CA HIS A 3 -32.72 20.60 15.48
C HIS A 3 -32.98 19.81 14.19
N TYR A 4 -31.93 19.55 13.42
CA TYR A 4 -32.01 18.77 12.20
C TYR A 4 -32.21 17.28 12.53
N ASN A 5 -33.39 16.73 12.25
CA ASN A 5 -33.69 15.30 12.27
C ASN A 5 -33.41 14.69 10.90
N GLY A 6 -32.15 14.35 10.64
CA GLY A 6 -31.77 13.52 9.50
C GLY A 6 -31.98 12.03 9.80
N PRO A 7 -32.25 11.18 8.80
CA PRO A 7 -32.46 9.76 9.01
C PRO A 7 -31.21 9.12 9.63
N THR A 8 -31.36 8.58 10.84
CA THR A 8 -30.42 7.59 11.41
C THR A 8 -30.40 6.40 10.47
N ASN A 9 -29.34 6.30 9.67
CA ASN A 9 -29.08 5.14 8.82
C ASN A 9 -28.86 3.92 9.74
N PRO A 10 -29.81 2.98 9.86
CA PRO A 10 -29.66 1.79 10.66
C PRO A 10 -29.08 0.68 9.78
N CYS A 11 -28.01 0.98 9.05
CA CYS A 11 -27.27 -0.05 8.34
C CYS A 11 -26.11 -0.49 9.22
N ALA A 12 -26.44 -1.47 10.07
CA ALA A 12 -25.49 -2.43 10.58
C ALA A 12 -24.51 -2.80 9.47
N TYR A 13 -23.24 -2.54 9.69
CA TYR A 13 -22.13 -2.95 8.85
C TYR A 13 -21.94 -4.47 8.99
N SER A 14 -22.94 -5.26 8.59
CA SER A 14 -22.75 -6.68 8.36
C SER A 14 -21.85 -6.80 7.13
N LEU A 15 -20.60 -7.18 7.37
CA LEU A 15 -19.61 -7.51 6.34
C LEU A 15 -19.87 -8.90 5.73
N ASP A 16 -21.07 -9.45 5.89
CA ASP A 16 -21.50 -10.68 5.24
C ASP A 16 -21.78 -10.41 3.76
N GLY A 17 -20.95 -10.99 2.90
CA GLY A 17 -21.15 -10.95 1.45
C GLY A 17 -20.27 -9.96 0.69
N ALA A 18 -19.34 -9.25 1.33
CA ALA A 18 -18.27 -8.52 0.63
C ALA A 18 -17.18 -9.48 0.12
N VAL A 19 -17.58 -10.55 -0.58
CA VAL A 19 -16.70 -11.46 -1.31
C VAL A 19 -16.43 -10.83 -2.66
N GLY A 20 -15.57 -9.80 -2.66
CA GLY A 20 -14.84 -9.42 -3.85
C GLY A 20 -13.81 -10.51 -4.11
N ASP A 21 -13.93 -11.19 -5.24
CA ASP A 21 -13.09 -12.33 -5.60
C ASP A 21 -11.59 -12.06 -5.37
N THR A 22 -11.10 -12.83 -4.39
CA THR A 22 -9.79 -13.48 -4.34
C THR A 22 -8.54 -12.60 -4.29
N TYR A 23 -8.29 -12.05 -3.10
CA TYR A 23 -6.97 -12.17 -2.46
C TYR A 23 -6.89 -13.55 -1.77
N THR A 24 -7.06 -14.65 -2.51
CA THR A 24 -7.00 -16.01 -1.94
C THR A 24 -5.56 -16.35 -1.64
N HIS A 25 -5.11 -16.00 -0.42
CA HIS A 25 -3.83 -16.37 0.21
C HIS A 25 -2.84 -15.21 0.30
N PRO A 26 -3.07 -14.25 1.23
CA PRO A 26 -2.01 -13.35 1.69
C PRO A 26 -0.87 -14.07 2.42
N GLU A 27 -1.03 -15.36 2.77
CA GLU A 27 -0.14 -16.11 3.64
C GLU A 27 1.07 -16.78 2.95
N ASN A 28 1.14 -16.87 1.61
CA ASN A 28 2.28 -17.52 0.92
C ASN A 28 2.66 -16.86 -0.42
N HIS A 29 2.74 -15.52 -0.49
CA HIS A 29 3.39 -14.88 -1.65
C HIS A 29 4.91 -14.86 -1.47
N THR A 30 5.57 -16.00 -1.73
CA THR A 30 7.04 -16.13 -1.80
C THR A 30 7.54 -15.51 -3.10
N CYS A 31 7.62 -14.17 -3.12
CA CYS A 31 8.35 -13.45 -4.17
C CYS A 31 9.81 -13.42 -3.76
N ASP A 32 10.65 -14.16 -4.50
CA ASP A 32 12.11 -14.15 -4.34
C ASP A 32 12.77 -12.98 -5.09
N PHE A 33 11.98 -12.00 -5.51
CA PHE A 33 12.49 -10.81 -6.19
C PHE A 33 12.94 -9.78 -5.17
N TYR A 34 14.25 -9.56 -5.10
CA TYR A 34 14.87 -8.54 -4.26
C TYR A 34 15.22 -7.32 -5.10
N ARG A 35 15.01 -6.13 -4.54
CA ARG A 35 15.43 -4.89 -5.18
C ARG A 35 16.02 -3.92 -4.16
N PRO A 36 17.09 -3.18 -4.52
CA PRO A 36 17.57 -2.10 -3.68
C PRO A 36 16.52 -1.01 -3.55
N CYS A 37 16.30 -0.57 -2.31
CA CYS A 37 15.39 0.52 -2.01
C CYS A 37 15.94 1.86 -2.53
N GLN A 38 15.08 2.63 -3.22
CA GLN A 38 15.41 3.96 -3.70
C GLN A 38 14.63 5.05 -2.96
N TYR A 39 14.17 4.76 -1.74
CA TYR A 39 13.71 5.83 -0.86
C TYR A 39 14.88 6.70 -0.40
N PRO A 40 14.64 8.00 -0.18
CA PRO A 40 15.63 8.86 0.44
C PRO A 40 15.98 8.32 1.83
N ASP A 41 17.26 8.38 2.15
CA ASP A 41 17.76 8.14 3.49
C ASP A 41 17.92 9.48 4.23
N SER A 42 17.92 9.40 5.56
CA SER A 42 18.19 10.47 6.51
C SER A 42 19.49 11.26 6.23
N HIS A 43 20.49 10.63 5.60
CA HIS A 43 21.77 11.25 5.26
C HIS A 43 21.80 11.95 3.89
N GLY A 44 20.64 12.16 3.25
CA GLY A 44 20.54 12.82 1.94
C GLY A 44 20.91 11.91 0.75
N GLY A 45 21.11 10.61 1.01
CA GLY A 45 21.31 9.57 0.01
C GLY A 45 20.02 8.79 -0.30
N HIS A 46 20.19 7.57 -0.81
CA HIS A 46 19.11 6.59 -0.93
C HIS A 46 19.41 5.41 0.01
N CYS A 47 18.36 4.77 0.51
CA CYS A 47 18.48 3.66 1.46
C CYS A 47 19.30 2.47 0.92
N LYS A 48 19.15 2.10 -0.36
CA LYS A 48 19.87 1.02 -1.07
C LYS A 48 19.74 -0.39 -0.49
N GLU A 49 19.17 -0.55 0.69
CA GLU A 49 18.93 -1.85 1.31
C GLU A 49 18.02 -2.70 0.43
N SER A 50 18.41 -3.95 0.21
CA SER A 50 17.66 -4.88 -0.63
C SER A 50 16.49 -5.47 0.15
N PHE A 51 15.29 -5.39 -0.40
CA PHE A 51 14.10 -5.96 0.22
C PHE A 51 13.23 -6.67 -0.83
N SER A 52 12.34 -7.53 -0.36
CA SER A 52 11.43 -8.32 -1.19
C SER A 52 9.97 -7.93 -0.93
N CYS A 53 9.03 -8.55 -1.66
CA CYS A 53 7.61 -8.30 -1.45
C CYS A 53 7.15 -8.67 -0.04
N THR A 54 7.73 -9.72 0.54
CA THR A 54 7.39 -10.22 1.87
C THR A 54 7.92 -9.28 2.94
N THR A 55 9.16 -8.78 2.77
CA THR A 55 9.81 -7.91 3.75
C THR A 55 9.49 -6.42 3.57
N ALA A 56 8.83 -6.02 2.49
CA ALA A 56 8.48 -4.62 2.21
C ALA A 56 7.79 -3.90 3.37
N SER A 57 6.83 -4.55 4.03
CA SER A 57 6.10 -3.94 5.14
C SER A 57 7.01 -3.60 6.33
N ALA A 58 7.84 -4.56 6.75
CA ALA A 58 8.84 -4.36 7.79
C ALA A 58 9.90 -3.33 7.36
N HIS A 59 10.39 -3.42 6.12
CA HIS A 59 11.39 -2.49 5.59
C HIS A 59 10.95 -1.02 5.69
N PHE A 60 9.74 -0.67 5.24
CA PHE A 60 9.25 0.72 5.31
C PHE A 60 8.88 1.18 6.71
N ARG A 61 8.54 0.24 7.60
CA ARG A 61 8.33 0.54 9.01
C ARG A 61 9.65 0.88 9.71
N ASP A 62 10.62 -0.02 9.57
CA ASP A 62 11.82 -0.04 10.41
C ASP A 62 12.90 0.90 9.86
N MET A 63 13.00 1.04 8.52
CA MET A 63 14.02 1.90 7.88
C MET A 63 13.50 3.31 7.56
N HIS A 64 12.21 3.46 7.30
CA HIS A 64 11.62 4.72 6.79
C HIS A 64 10.60 5.36 7.73
N GLY A 65 10.34 4.73 8.89
CA GLY A 65 9.46 5.30 9.91
C GLY A 65 8.02 5.52 9.44
N ILE A 66 7.54 4.75 8.45
CA ILE A 66 6.16 4.85 7.97
C ILE A 66 5.23 4.11 8.94
N VAL A 67 5.08 4.68 10.14
CA VAL A 67 4.32 4.18 11.29
C VAL A 67 3.28 5.19 11.75
N ASP A 68 2.34 4.74 12.59
CA ASP A 68 1.39 5.59 13.34
C ASP A 68 0.50 6.53 12.52
N LEU A 69 0.37 6.28 11.23
CA LEU A 69 -0.59 6.95 10.38
C LEU A 69 -1.99 6.34 10.54
N THR A 70 -3.02 7.17 10.54
CA THR A 70 -4.41 6.70 10.48
C THR A 70 -4.61 5.83 9.23
N ARG A 71 -5.59 4.91 9.25
CA ARG A 71 -5.85 4.02 8.10
C ARG A 71 -6.06 4.79 6.79
N SER A 72 -6.69 5.96 6.88
CA SER A 72 -6.95 6.89 5.77
C SER A 72 -5.90 8.00 5.65
N GLY A 73 -4.85 7.97 6.49
CA GLY A 73 -3.72 8.87 6.41
C GLY A 73 -3.02 8.72 5.06
N HIS A 74 -2.53 9.83 4.52
CA HIS A 74 -1.90 9.86 3.22
C HIS A 74 -0.39 9.79 3.37
N VAL A 75 0.25 8.99 2.53
CA VAL A 75 1.70 8.86 2.41
C VAL A 75 2.08 9.28 1.00
N THR A 76 2.97 10.25 0.90
CA THR A 76 3.59 10.62 -0.38
C THR A 76 4.74 9.67 -0.64
N CYS A 77 4.70 8.95 -1.76
CA CYS A 77 5.76 8.03 -2.12
C CYS A 77 7.02 8.80 -2.56
N GLN A 78 8.09 8.68 -1.76
CA GLN A 78 9.36 9.36 -2.01
C GLN A 78 10.37 8.51 -2.79
N TRP A 79 9.95 7.35 -3.30
CA TRP A 79 10.78 6.58 -4.23
C TRP A 79 11.22 7.47 -5.40
N THR A 80 12.49 7.38 -5.80
CA THR A 80 13.06 8.20 -6.88
C THR A 80 12.18 8.20 -8.12
N GLY A 81 11.63 9.38 -8.49
CA GLY A 81 10.76 9.55 -9.65
C GLY A 81 9.29 9.13 -9.48
N CYS A 82 8.81 8.84 -8.26
CA CYS A 82 7.42 8.46 -8.03
C CYS A 82 6.49 9.62 -7.66
N GLY A 83 6.67 10.21 -6.47
CA GLY A 83 5.87 11.34 -5.98
C GLY A 83 4.37 11.08 -5.75
N ARG A 84 3.88 9.84 -5.90
CA ARG A 84 2.45 9.54 -5.83
C ARG A 84 1.97 9.51 -4.37
N THR A 85 0.90 10.25 -4.08
CA THR A 85 0.22 10.19 -2.78
C THR A 85 -0.79 9.04 -2.77
N VAL A 86 -0.71 8.19 -1.75
CA VAL A 86 -1.60 7.04 -1.54
C VAL A 86 -2.04 6.97 -0.09
N SER A 87 -3.17 6.33 0.19
CA SER A 87 -3.54 6.03 1.58
C SER A 87 -2.54 5.04 2.21
N ARG A 88 -2.35 5.11 3.52
CA ARG A 88 -1.45 4.22 4.27
C ARG A 88 -1.76 2.75 4.00
N HIS A 89 -3.03 2.37 4.01
CA HIS A 89 -3.44 0.98 3.74
C HIS A 89 -3.12 0.51 2.31
N ASN A 90 -2.97 1.43 1.35
CA ASN A 90 -2.59 1.12 -0.03
C ASN A 90 -1.09 1.29 -0.29
N PHE A 91 -0.32 1.77 0.67
CA PHE A 91 1.09 2.10 0.49
C PHE A 91 1.93 0.87 0.11
N ILE A 92 1.85 -0.22 0.87
CA ILE A 92 2.61 -1.45 0.58
C ILE A 92 2.22 -2.06 -0.76
N ARG A 93 0.92 -1.99 -1.11
CA ARG A 93 0.44 -2.42 -2.43
C ARG A 93 1.07 -1.58 -3.54
N HIS A 94 1.07 -0.26 -3.38
CA HIS A 94 1.73 0.67 -4.30
C HIS A 94 3.22 0.32 -4.49
N MET A 95 3.93 0.05 -3.38
CA MET A 95 5.34 -0.33 -3.43
C MET A 95 5.57 -1.61 -4.24
N ARG A 96 4.78 -2.65 -4.00
CA ARG A 96 4.88 -3.93 -4.71
C ARG A 96 4.59 -3.77 -6.21
N GLU A 97 3.50 -3.10 -6.56
CA GLU A 97 3.04 -2.99 -7.94
C GLU A 97 3.90 -2.06 -8.80
N ARG A 98 4.39 -0.96 -8.22
CA ARG A 98 5.08 0.10 -8.99
C ARG A 98 6.59 0.01 -8.94
N HIS A 99 7.16 -0.46 -7.82
CA HIS A 99 8.60 -0.38 -7.57
C HIS A 99 9.28 -1.73 -7.49
N LEU A 100 8.56 -2.78 -7.10
CA LEU A 100 9.05 -4.17 -7.15
C LEU A 100 8.64 -4.91 -8.44
N PHE A 101 8.05 -4.20 -9.42
CA PHE A 101 7.60 -4.77 -10.70
C PHE A 101 6.62 -5.94 -10.60
N HIS A 102 5.90 -6.07 -9.48
CA HIS A 102 4.71 -6.93 -9.42
C HIS A 102 3.53 -6.23 -10.08
N GLN A 103 3.67 -5.85 -11.35
CA GLN A 103 2.51 -5.50 -12.14
C GLN A 103 1.61 -6.74 -12.20
N ARG A 104 0.42 -6.64 -11.59
CA ARG A 104 -0.70 -7.48 -12.03
C ARG A 104 -0.80 -7.21 -13.53
N TRP A 105 -0.45 -8.20 -14.35
CA TRP A 105 -0.67 -8.14 -15.79
C TRP A 105 -2.14 -7.81 -16.01
N VAL A 106 -2.46 -6.55 -16.29
CA VAL A 106 -3.65 -6.26 -17.06
C VAL A 106 -3.22 -6.59 -18.47
N VAL A 107 -3.62 -7.76 -18.96
CA VAL A 107 -3.48 -8.11 -20.36
C VAL A 107 -4.35 -7.13 -21.14
N THR A 108 -3.81 -5.95 -21.47
CA THR A 108 -4.42 -5.12 -22.48
C THR A 108 -4.07 -5.75 -23.81
N LEU A 109 -4.95 -6.65 -24.27
CA LEU A 109 -5.01 -7.05 -25.68
C LEU A 109 -5.14 -5.76 -26.51
N ARG A 110 -4.03 -5.28 -27.05
CA ARG A 110 -4.04 -4.28 -28.11
C ARG A 110 -4.45 -5.02 -29.39
N LYS A 111 -5.61 -4.68 -29.93
CA LYS A 111 -5.90 -4.77 -31.36
C LYS A 111 -5.72 -3.38 -31.95
#